data_AF-A0A354U902-F1
#
_entry.id   AF-A0A354U902-F1
#
_cell.length_a   1.000
_cell.length_b   1.000
_cell.length_c   1.000
_cell.angle_alpha   90.00
_cell.angle_beta   90.00
_cell.angle_gamma   90.00
#
_symmetry.space_group_name_H-M   'P 1'
#
loop_
_entity.id
_entity.type
_entity.pdbx_description
1 polymer ?
#
loop_
_entity_poly.entity_id
_entity_poly.type
_entity_poly.pdbx_seq_one_letter_code
_entity_poly.pdbx_strand_id
1 'polypeptide(L)'
;MHSLAVTLGRQALVLKQFTINPEGEEYVHIVARKAGLFSWLLTLLGVDATTDFRVYQNRIEFQEGSLSGRIQTVLPLKSISIASCGFMKPILFLALAIICIPLAFVTMGLSLILTVLFLICYYLNKNLLISVVSNSSYPILICFKRSVIEGVKVEYDQAQQVIQIINNLLMQQASK
;
A
#
# COMPACT_ATOMS: atom_id res chain seq x y z
N MET A 1 0.34 -17.55 -11.31
CA MET A 1 -0.59 -16.43 -11.61
C MET A 1 -1.67 -16.20 -10.53
N HIS A 2 -1.78 -17.07 -9.51
CA HIS A 2 -2.74 -16.91 -8.39
C HIS A 2 -2.38 -15.78 -7.39
N SER A 3 -1.13 -15.31 -7.39
CA SER A 3 -0.64 -14.25 -6.48
C SER A 3 -1.16 -12.86 -6.84
N LEU A 4 -1.34 -12.56 -8.15
CA LEU A 4 -1.84 -11.26 -8.60
C LEU A 4 -3.32 -11.03 -8.26
N ALA A 5 -4.14 -12.08 -8.31
CA ALA A 5 -5.56 -12.01 -7.95
C ALA A 5 -5.78 -11.76 -6.44
N VAL A 6 -4.92 -12.33 -5.57
CA VAL A 6 -4.97 -12.10 -4.12
C VAL A 6 -4.51 -10.68 -3.76
N THR A 7 -3.49 -10.15 -4.43
CA THR A 7 -3.10 -8.72 -4.34
C THR A 7 -4.21 -7.77 -4.77
N LEU A 8 -5.04 -8.16 -5.75
CA LEU A 8 -6.16 -7.35 -6.24
C LEU A 8 -7.38 -7.38 -5.31
N GLY A 9 -7.50 -8.41 -4.46
CA GLY A 9 -8.57 -8.55 -3.47
C GLY A 9 -8.29 -7.89 -2.11
N ARG A 10 -7.01 -7.67 -1.74
CA ARG A 10 -6.69 -6.88 -0.54
C ARG A 10 -6.96 -5.39 -0.82
N GLN A 11 -7.91 -4.84 -0.06
CA GLN A 11 -8.27 -3.43 -0.13
C GLN A 11 -7.02 -2.57 0.06
N ALA A 12 -6.73 -1.70 -0.91
CA ALA A 12 -5.61 -0.78 -0.79
C ALA A 12 -5.78 0.09 0.46
N LEU A 13 -4.71 0.30 1.20
CA LEU A 13 -4.68 1.13 2.39
C LEU A 13 -4.26 2.55 2.04
N VAL A 14 -4.82 3.52 2.74
CA VAL A 14 -4.49 4.94 2.67
C VAL A 14 -3.58 5.27 3.86
N LEU A 15 -2.41 5.83 3.57
CA LEU A 15 -1.41 6.17 4.57
C LEU A 15 -1.80 7.44 5.33
N LYS A 16 -1.80 7.32 6.67
CA LYS A 16 -1.98 8.40 7.63
C LYS A 16 -0.64 8.95 8.10
N GLN A 17 0.28 8.05 8.43
CA GLN A 17 1.57 8.38 8.99
C GLN A 17 2.62 7.42 8.47
N PHE A 18 3.77 7.98 8.12
CA PHE A 18 4.93 7.24 7.66
C PHE A 18 6.17 7.84 8.33
N THR A 19 6.74 7.11 9.29
CA THR A 19 7.91 7.55 10.05
C THR A 19 9.03 6.52 9.88
N ILE A 20 10.21 6.99 9.50
CA ILE A 20 11.44 6.18 9.48
C ILE A 20 12.35 6.77 10.55
N ASN A 21 12.66 5.98 11.58
CA ASN A 21 13.54 6.38 12.68
C ASN A 21 14.77 5.45 12.70
N PRO A 22 15.90 5.83 12.08
CA PRO A 22 17.07 4.97 11.97
C PRO A 22 17.78 4.70 13.32
N GLU A 23 17.52 5.51 14.35
CA GLU A 23 18.14 5.39 15.69
C GLU A 23 17.15 4.96 16.80
N GLY A 24 15.89 4.65 16.45
CA GLY A 24 14.86 4.25 17.41
C GLY A 24 14.76 2.73 17.63
N GLU A 25 14.00 2.31 18.66
CA GLU A 25 13.62 0.90 18.84
C GLU A 25 12.72 0.37 17.70
N GLU A 26 11.96 1.29 17.08
CA GLU A 26 11.13 1.09 15.90
C GLU A 26 11.76 1.76 14.68
N TYR A 27 12.28 0.98 13.74
CA TYR A 27 12.94 1.50 12.54
C TYR A 27 11.95 2.11 11.55
N VAL A 28 10.78 1.50 11.43
CA VAL A 28 9.73 1.91 10.49
C VAL A 28 8.38 1.78 11.18
N HIS A 29 7.63 2.89 11.19
CA HIS A 29 6.24 2.94 11.64
C HIS A 29 5.35 3.45 10.52
N ILE A 30 4.42 2.59 10.09
CA ILE A 30 3.48 2.90 9.03
C ILE A 30 2.07 2.72 9.57
N VAL A 31 1.34 3.83 9.65
CA VAL A 31 -0.07 3.83 10.02
C VAL A 31 -0.89 4.09 8.78
N ALA A 32 -1.84 3.19 8.50
CA ALA A 32 -2.72 3.30 7.36
C ALA A 32 -4.16 2.97 7.75
N ARG A 33 -5.13 3.36 6.93
CA ARG A 33 -6.54 2.98 7.07
C ARG A 33 -7.06 2.38 5.78
N LYS A 34 -8.19 1.69 5.83
CA LYS A 34 -8.83 1.16 4.60
C LYS A 34 -9.16 2.29 3.61
N ALA A 35 -8.82 2.13 2.34
CA ALA A 35 -9.23 3.08 1.30
C ALA A 35 -10.74 3.02 1.07
N GLY A 36 -11.35 4.19 0.86
CA GLY A 36 -12.77 4.32 0.59
C GLY A 36 -13.30 5.69 1.01
N LEU A 37 -14.32 6.18 0.30
CA LEU A 37 -15.02 7.40 0.68
C LEU A 37 -15.80 7.18 2.00
N PHE A 38 -16.46 6.02 2.12
CA PHE A 38 -17.18 5.64 3.34
C PHE A 38 -16.24 5.45 4.54
N SER A 39 -15.09 4.80 4.35
CA SER A 39 -14.11 4.69 5.44
C SER A 39 -13.54 6.06 5.82
N TRP A 40 -13.37 6.99 4.88
CA TRP A 40 -12.98 8.37 5.18
C TRP A 40 -14.05 9.13 5.96
N LEU A 41 -15.32 8.98 5.58
CA LEU A 41 -16.42 9.58 6.31
C LEU A 41 -16.53 9.00 7.74
N LEU A 42 -16.34 7.68 7.90
CA LEU A 42 -16.32 7.03 9.22
C LEU A 42 -15.14 7.50 10.08
N THR A 43 -13.96 7.71 9.48
CA THR A 43 -12.82 8.36 10.14
C THR A 43 -13.19 9.75 10.63
N LEU A 44 -13.90 10.55 9.83
CA LEU A 44 -14.39 11.87 10.23
C LEU A 44 -15.37 11.79 11.42
N LEU A 45 -16.15 10.71 11.49
CA LEU A 45 -17.08 10.40 12.58
C LEU A 45 -16.42 9.70 13.79
N GLY A 46 -15.10 9.55 13.81
CA GLY A 46 -14.34 8.98 14.94
C GLY A 46 -14.30 7.45 14.99
N VAL A 47 -14.87 6.75 14.00
CA VAL A 47 -14.84 5.28 13.93
C VAL A 47 -13.77 4.86 12.94
N ASP A 48 -12.56 4.59 13.45
CA ASP A 48 -11.40 4.31 12.61
C ASP A 48 -10.93 2.85 12.67
N ALA A 49 -10.99 2.19 11.52
CA ALA A 49 -10.36 0.90 11.27
C ALA A 49 -8.93 1.14 10.76
N THR A 50 -8.01 1.34 11.71
CA THR A 50 -6.60 1.62 11.44
C THR A 50 -5.79 0.31 11.36
N THR A 51 -4.94 0.22 10.36
CA THR A 51 -3.91 -0.81 10.19
C THR A 51 -2.56 -0.22 10.59
N ASP A 52 -1.83 -0.91 11.45
CA ASP A 52 -0.50 -0.51 11.92
C ASP A 52 0.54 -1.54 11.46
N PHE A 53 1.63 -1.05 10.89
CA PHE A 53 2.77 -1.86 10.50
C PHE A 53 4.04 -1.28 11.12
N ARG A 54 4.67 -2.08 11.99
CA ARG A 54 5.87 -1.71 12.74
C ARG A 54 7.00 -2.68 12.47
N VAL A 55 8.19 -2.14 12.22
CA VAL A 55 9.41 -2.91 12.04
C VAL A 55 10.35 -2.61 13.20
N TYR A 56 10.61 -3.64 14.01
CA TYR A 56 11.59 -3.61 15.10
C TYR A 56 12.86 -4.37 14.68
N GLN A 57 13.88 -4.34 15.52
CA GLN A 57 15.14 -5.08 15.30
C GLN A 57 14.97 -6.62 15.25
N ASN A 58 13.94 -7.16 15.92
CA ASN A 58 13.80 -8.60 16.16
C ASN A 58 12.52 -9.20 15.56
N ARG A 59 11.53 -8.35 15.25
CA ARG A 59 10.19 -8.74 14.81
C ARG A 59 9.54 -7.65 13.97
N ILE A 60 8.59 -8.05 13.15
CA ILE A 60 7.66 -7.18 12.45
C ILE A 60 6.29 -7.39 13.08
N GLU A 61 5.63 -6.31 13.47
CA GLU A 61 4.26 -6.35 13.98
C GLU A 61 3.33 -5.78 12.93
N PHE A 62 2.26 -6.50 12.66
CA PHE A 62 1.23 -6.10 11.73
C PHE A 62 -0.13 -6.22 12.42
N GLN A 63 -0.82 -5.11 12.54
CA GLN A 63 -2.13 -5.03 13.16
C GLN A 63 -3.15 -4.57 12.12
N GLU A 64 -4.16 -5.38 11.85
CA GLU A 64 -5.29 -5.02 11.01
C GLU A 64 -6.50 -4.67 11.88
N GLY A 65 -6.90 -3.40 11.85
CA GLY A 65 -8.16 -2.97 12.41
C GLY A 65 -9.30 -3.07 11.40
N SER A 66 -10.45 -3.56 11.86
CA SER A 66 -11.73 -3.46 11.17
C SER A 66 -12.79 -2.91 12.12
N LEU A 67 -13.95 -2.54 11.58
CA LEU A 67 -15.11 -2.16 12.39
C LEU A 67 -15.57 -3.29 13.32
N SER A 68 -15.31 -4.55 12.95
CA SER A 68 -15.77 -5.74 13.68
C SER A 68 -14.73 -6.31 14.64
N GLY A 69 -13.51 -5.78 14.69
CA GLY A 69 -12.45 -6.28 15.55
C GLY A 69 -11.05 -5.88 15.11
N ARG A 70 -10.04 -6.32 15.86
CA ARG A 70 -8.63 -6.09 15.57
C ARG A 70 -7.89 -7.42 15.56
N ILE A 71 -7.07 -7.65 14.54
CA ILE A 71 -6.19 -8.82 14.44
C ILE A 71 -4.76 -8.31 14.51
N GLN A 72 -3.95 -8.88 15.40
CA GLN A 72 -2.52 -8.59 15.50
C GLN A 72 -1.72 -9.83 15.12
N THR A 73 -0.76 -9.67 14.23
CA THR A 73 0.17 -10.70 13.78
C THR A 73 1.59 -10.23 14.04
N VAL A 74 2.37 -11.07 14.72
CA VAL A 74 3.77 -10.78 15.04
C VAL A 74 4.64 -11.78 14.31
N LEU A 75 5.56 -11.28 13.48
CA LEU A 75 6.43 -12.08 12.64
C LEU A 75 7.89 -11.89 13.07
N PRO A 76 8.55 -12.92 13.64
CA PRO A 76 9.96 -12.84 13.99
C PRO A 76 10.83 -12.62 12.74
N LEU A 77 11.86 -11.76 12.82
CA LEU A 77 12.74 -11.52 11.68
C LEU A 77 13.49 -12.79 11.22
N LYS A 78 13.79 -13.71 12.15
CA LYS A 78 14.42 -15.00 11.84
C LYS A 78 13.56 -15.92 10.94
N SER A 79 12.25 -15.73 10.93
CA SER A 79 11.34 -16.56 10.14
C SER A 79 11.01 -15.96 8.78
N ILE A 80 11.53 -14.77 8.45
CA ILE A 80 11.31 -14.10 7.18
C ILE A 80 12.32 -14.61 6.15
N SER A 81 11.82 -15.04 5.00
CA SER A 81 12.65 -15.53 3.89
C SER A 81 12.89 -14.45 2.85
N ILE A 82 11.85 -13.68 2.52
CA ILE A 82 11.84 -12.76 1.37
C ILE A 82 11.08 -11.48 1.74
N ALA A 83 11.69 -10.33 1.46
CA ALA A 83 11.04 -9.03 1.48
C ALA A 83 11.09 -8.41 0.08
N SER A 84 9.93 -8.06 -0.47
CA SER A 84 9.78 -7.55 -1.83
C SER A 84 8.90 -6.30 -1.85
N CYS A 85 9.27 -5.29 -2.63
CA CYS A 85 8.39 -4.17 -2.98
C CYS A 85 7.99 -4.22 -4.46
N GLY A 86 6.79 -3.75 -4.76
CA GLY A 86 6.27 -3.63 -6.12
C GLY A 86 5.53 -2.32 -6.33
N PHE A 87 5.41 -1.94 -7.60
CA PHE A 87 4.63 -0.77 -8.01
C PHE A 87 3.69 -1.16 -9.13
N MET A 88 2.39 -0.97 -8.92
CA MET A 88 1.36 -1.34 -9.89
C MET A 88 0.70 -0.09 -10.48
N LYS A 89 0.90 0.09 -11.79
CA LYS A 89 0.25 1.16 -12.58
C LYS A 89 -1.04 0.61 -13.19
N PRO A 90 -2.19 1.30 -13.06
CA PRO A 90 -3.44 0.82 -13.63
C PRO A 90 -3.54 1.20 -15.12
N ILE A 91 -2.79 0.48 -15.97
CA ILE A 91 -2.61 0.79 -17.41
C ILE A 91 -3.95 0.82 -18.16
N LEU A 92 -4.97 0.08 -17.70
CA LEU A 92 -6.31 0.06 -18.30
C LEU A 92 -6.96 1.44 -18.36
N PHE A 93 -6.86 2.26 -17.31
CA PHE A 93 -7.42 3.61 -17.32
C PHE A 93 -6.68 4.53 -18.32
N LEU A 94 -5.38 4.30 -18.51
CA LEU A 94 -4.60 5.03 -19.51
C LEU A 94 -5.01 4.64 -20.92
N ALA A 95 -5.22 3.34 -21.18
CA ALA A 95 -5.70 2.86 -22.48
C ALA A 95 -7.10 3.41 -22.80
N LEU A 96 -8.03 3.40 -21.84
CA LEU A 96 -9.36 4.00 -21.99
C LEU A 96 -9.30 5.50 -22.26
N ALA A 97 -8.41 6.23 -21.59
CA ALA A 97 -8.20 7.65 -21.84
C ALA A 97 -7.73 7.89 -23.29
N ILE A 98 -6.77 7.11 -23.79
CA ILE A 98 -6.26 7.23 -25.17
C ILE A 98 -7.38 6.94 -26.19
N ILE A 99 -8.22 5.93 -25.96
CA ILE A 99 -9.35 5.60 -26.84
C ILE A 99 -10.41 6.69 -26.85
N CYS A 100 -10.61 7.41 -25.74
CA CYS A 100 -11.62 8.48 -25.66
C CYS A 100 -11.25 9.75 -26.44
N ILE A 101 -9.96 9.96 -26.74
CA ILE A 101 -9.46 11.13 -27.49
C ILE A 101 -10.05 11.20 -28.91
N PRO A 102 -9.93 10.17 -29.78
CA PRO A 102 -10.54 10.22 -31.12
C PRO A 102 -12.07 10.23 -31.08
N LEU A 103 -12.69 9.64 -30.04
CA LEU A 103 -14.15 9.70 -29.85
C LEU A 103 -14.67 11.12 -29.57
N ALA A 104 -13.79 12.07 -29.22
CA ALA A 104 -14.18 13.46 -28.97
C ALA A 104 -14.72 14.14 -30.23
N PHE A 105 -14.21 13.73 -31.40
CA PHE A 105 -14.66 14.26 -32.68
C PHE A 105 -16.11 13.87 -32.99
N VAL A 106 -16.50 12.63 -32.65
CA VAL A 106 -17.86 12.10 -32.88
C VAL A 106 -18.86 12.62 -31.85
N THR A 107 -18.42 12.81 -30.60
CA THR A 107 -19.29 13.17 -29.46
C THR A 107 -19.35 14.68 -29.18
N MET A 108 -18.87 15.52 -30.11
CA MET A 108 -18.76 16.99 -29.95
C MET A 108 -18.08 17.40 -28.63
N GLY A 109 -17.02 16.70 -28.25
CA GLY A 109 -16.20 17.04 -27.09
C GLY A 109 -16.66 16.48 -25.74
N LEU A 110 -17.81 15.81 -25.64
CA LEU A 110 -18.27 15.21 -24.38
C LEU A 110 -17.29 14.15 -23.84
N SER A 111 -16.64 13.39 -24.72
CA SER A 111 -15.64 12.38 -24.32
C SER A 111 -14.35 12.99 -23.74
N LEU A 112 -14.10 14.30 -23.90
CA LEU A 112 -12.95 14.95 -23.26
C LEU A 112 -13.10 14.99 -21.74
N ILE A 113 -14.32 15.19 -21.24
CA ILE A 113 -14.62 15.15 -19.80
C ILE A 113 -14.34 13.74 -19.27
N LEU A 114 -14.74 12.71 -20.02
CA LEU A 114 -14.48 11.32 -19.67
C LEU A 114 -12.98 10.97 -19.71
N THR A 115 -12.24 11.56 -20.66
CA THR A 115 -10.78 11.43 -20.76
C THR A 115 -10.10 12.01 -19.53
N VAL A 116 -10.49 13.22 -19.11
CA VAL A 116 -10.00 13.86 -17.88
C VAL A 116 -10.33 12.99 -16.66
N LEU A 117 -11.55 12.47 -16.59
CA LEU A 117 -11.97 11.57 -15.51
C LEU A 117 -11.10 10.30 -15.46
N PHE A 118 -10.83 9.65 -16.59
CA PHE A 118 -9.97 8.46 -16.65
C PHE A 118 -8.50 8.78 -16.31
N LEU A 119 -7.99 9.94 -16.71
CA LEU A 119 -6.65 10.39 -16.29
C LEU A 119 -6.56 10.63 -14.78
N ILE A 120 -7.59 11.23 -14.18
CA ILE A 120 -7.70 11.38 -12.72
C ILE A 120 -7.75 9.99 -12.06
N CYS A 121 -8.59 9.08 -12.56
CA CYS A 121 -8.66 7.70 -12.06
C CYS A 121 -7.31 6.96 -12.21
N TYR A 122 -6.61 7.13 -13.32
CA TYR A 122 -5.27 6.58 -13.53
C TYR A 122 -4.26 7.12 -12.51
N TYR A 123 -4.30 8.44 -12.25
CA TYR A 123 -3.43 9.08 -11.28
C TYR A 123 -3.71 8.60 -9.84
N LEU A 124 -4.98 8.49 -9.47
CA LEU A 124 -5.41 8.11 -8.12
C LEU A 124 -5.26 6.61 -7.83
N ASN A 125 -5.39 5.73 -8.83
CA ASN A 125 -5.36 4.27 -8.64
C ASN A 125 -3.96 3.64 -8.74
N LYS A 126 -2.89 4.43 -8.65
CA LYS A 126 -1.52 3.91 -8.52
C LYS A 126 -1.35 3.29 -7.13
N ASN A 127 -0.94 2.04 -7.09
CA ASN A 127 -0.76 1.28 -5.86
C ASN A 127 0.70 0.86 -5.70
N LEU A 128 1.21 1.03 -4.49
CA LEU A 128 2.48 0.52 -4.02
C LEU A 128 2.23 -0.74 -3.21
N LEU A 129 3.13 -1.72 -3.32
CA LEU A 129 2.99 -3.01 -2.70
C LEU A 129 4.24 -3.33 -1.92
N ILE A 130 4.06 -3.76 -0.68
CA ILE A 130 5.11 -4.30 0.18
C ILE A 130 4.69 -5.72 0.56
N SER A 131 5.56 -6.70 0.32
CA SER A 131 5.32 -8.10 0.60
C SER A 131 6.46 -8.66 1.44
N VAL A 132 6.12 -9.32 2.53
CA VAL A 132 7.04 -10.07 3.38
C VAL A 132 6.54 -11.50 3.46
N VAL A 133 7.39 -12.46 3.12
CA VAL A 133 7.07 -13.89 3.11
C VAL A 133 7.88 -14.58 4.18
N SER A 134 7.20 -15.31 5.06
CA SER A 134 7.85 -16.17 6.05
C SER A 134 8.22 -17.54 5.47
N ASN A 135 9.16 -18.23 6.13
CA ASN A 135 9.52 -19.62 5.87
C ASN A 135 8.30 -20.56 5.97
N SER A 136 7.30 -20.19 6.78
CA SER A 136 6.02 -20.91 6.89
C SER A 136 5.05 -20.64 5.72
N SER A 137 5.51 -19.97 4.66
CA SER A 137 4.69 -19.60 3.48
C SER A 137 3.46 -18.75 3.81
N TYR A 138 3.52 -17.95 4.88
CA TYR A 138 2.47 -16.99 5.22
C TYR A 138 2.86 -15.59 4.74
N PRO A 139 2.29 -15.10 3.60
CA PRO A 139 2.64 -13.79 3.07
C PRO A 139 1.87 -12.66 3.79
N ILE A 140 2.62 -11.80 4.47
CA ILE A 140 2.11 -10.48 4.87
C ILE A 140 2.30 -9.58 3.66
N LEU A 141 1.19 -9.06 3.14
CA LEU A 141 1.17 -8.29 1.90
C LEU A 141 0.30 -7.06 2.14
N ILE A 142 0.93 -5.91 2.00
CA ILE A 142 0.36 -4.60 2.29
C ILE A 142 0.38 -3.79 0.99
N CYS A 143 -0.81 -3.40 0.54
CA CYS A 143 -0.98 -2.57 -0.64
C CYS A 143 -1.34 -1.16 -0.18
N PHE A 144 -0.51 -0.18 -0.51
CA PHE A 144 -0.78 1.23 -0.25
C PHE A 144 -1.28 1.89 -1.53
N LYS A 145 -2.39 2.61 -1.45
CA LYS A 145 -2.81 3.54 -2.50
C LYS A 145 -1.98 4.81 -2.36
N ARG A 146 -1.65 5.47 -3.47
CA ARG A 146 -1.06 6.83 -3.40
C ARG A 146 -2.09 7.75 -2.74
N SER A 147 -1.91 8.04 -1.46
CA SER A 147 -2.86 8.84 -0.71
C SER A 147 -2.68 10.31 -1.05
N VAL A 148 -3.62 10.88 -1.78
CA VAL A 148 -3.73 12.34 -1.98
C VAL A 148 -4.62 12.96 -0.88
N ILE A 149 -5.52 12.16 -0.30
CA ILE A 149 -6.56 12.61 0.62
C ILE A 149 -5.99 12.98 2.00
N GLU A 150 -4.90 12.35 2.43
CA GLU A 150 -4.29 12.58 3.75
C GLU A 150 -2.93 13.30 3.67
N GLY A 151 -2.57 13.83 2.49
CA GLY A 151 -1.37 14.65 2.31
C GLY A 151 -0.03 13.89 2.33
N VAL A 152 0.00 12.61 2.72
CA VAL A 152 1.22 11.80 2.74
C VAL A 152 1.46 11.16 1.36
N LYS A 153 2.34 11.80 0.58
CA LYS A 153 2.84 11.23 -0.68
C LYS A 153 3.92 10.21 -0.40
N VAL A 154 3.55 8.93 -0.41
CA VAL A 154 4.55 7.85 -0.41
C VAL A 154 4.93 7.51 -1.84
N GLU A 155 6.20 7.77 -2.13
CA GLU A 155 6.83 7.49 -3.41
C GLU A 155 7.57 6.14 -3.35
N TYR A 156 7.93 5.63 -4.53
CA TYR A 156 8.60 4.34 -4.66
C TYR A 156 9.90 4.28 -3.85
N ASP A 157 10.65 5.39 -3.79
CA ASP A 157 11.92 5.48 -3.08
C ASP A 157 11.76 5.22 -1.57
N GLN A 158 10.69 5.71 -0.96
CA GLN A 158 10.41 5.49 0.47
C GLN A 158 10.09 4.01 0.76
N ALA A 159 9.33 3.35 -0.11
CA ALA A 159 9.08 1.93 0.05
C ALA A 159 10.35 1.09 -0.18
N GLN A 160 11.19 1.50 -1.10
CA GLN A 160 12.49 0.86 -1.33
C GLN A 160 13.40 1.02 -0.11
N GLN A 161 13.41 2.19 0.55
CA GLN A 161 14.14 2.40 1.80
C GLN A 161 13.63 1.46 2.91
N VAL A 162 12.31 1.29 3.07
CA VAL A 162 11.74 0.34 4.05
C VAL A 162 12.21 -1.09 3.76
N ILE A 163 12.19 -1.53 2.50
CA ILE A 163 12.69 -2.86 2.13
C ILE A 163 14.20 -2.99 2.36
N GLN A 164 14.99 -1.96 2.09
CA GLN A 164 16.42 -1.96 2.36
C GLN A 164 16.70 -2.10 3.86
N ILE A 165 15.97 -1.40 4.71
CA ILE A 165 16.05 -1.53 6.18
C ILE A 165 15.72 -2.97 6.59
N ILE A 166 14.61 -3.53 6.11
CA ILE A 166 14.21 -4.90 6.41
C ILE A 166 15.29 -5.89 5.96
N ASN A 167 15.80 -5.76 4.73
CA ASN A 167 16.85 -6.63 4.20
C ASN A 167 18.15 -6.53 5.00
N ASN A 168 18.56 -5.34 5.42
CA ASN A 168 19.74 -5.17 6.27
C ASN A 168 19.56 -5.86 7.62
N LEU A 169 18.37 -5.76 8.23
CA LEU A 169 18.04 -6.47 9.48
C LEU A 169 18.02 -7.99 9.28
N LEU A 170 17.51 -8.49 8.16
CA LEU A 170 17.52 -9.93 7.82
C LEU A 170 18.96 -10.46 7.68
N MET A 171 19.82 -9.73 6.96
CA MET A 171 21.21 -10.12 6.77
C MET A 171 22.00 -10.12 8.08
N GLN A 172 21.77 -9.13 8.96
CA GLN A 172 22.38 -9.11 10.28
C GLN A 172 21.95 -10.30 11.15
N GLN A 173 20.66 -10.67 11.11
CA GLN A 173 20.14 -11.81 11.85
C GLN A 173 20.60 -13.17 11.28
N ALA A 174 20.82 -13.26 9.97
CA ALA A 174 21.37 -14.47 9.34
C ALA A 174 22.87 -14.68 9.64
N SER A 175 23.60 -13.59 9.92
CA SER A 175 25.02 -13.64 10.27
C SER A 175 25.32 -14.01 11.73
N LYS A 176 24.29 -14.05 12.59
CA LYS A 176 24.38 -14.41 14.01
C LYS A 176 23.93 -15.84 14.26
#